data_AF-A0A1J5J4W0-F1
#
_entry.id   AF-A0A1J5J4W0-F1
#
_cell.length_a   1.000
_cell.length_b   1.000
_cell.length_c   1.000
_cell.angle_alpha   90.00
_cell.angle_beta   90.00
_cell.angle_gamma   90.00
#
_symmetry.space_group_name_H-M   'P 1'
#
loop_
_entity.id
_entity.type
_entity.pdbx_description
1 polymer ?
#
loop_
_entity_poly.entity_id
_entity_poly.type
_entity_poly.pdbx_seq_one_letter_code
_entity_poly.pdbx_strand_id
1 'polypeptide(L)'
;MKHSYFIIQSIKQPARQVYQTLSSGVFLSIFLSVGVLITGLLYSACASVSKIEIASAPMHTKTVLEKHMESLVDGYPIKRMIPYIATHNQTSVAFLVAIAKKESNWGKRVPVDEEGKDCYNYWGYRGAGSRGIEMGHGCFGSPKEAIRVVGARIDTLVNKYGLVTPEEFIVWKCGWNCDGHSNESVSKWISDVDIYFDKVNKS
;
A
#
# COMPACT_ATOMS: atom_id res chain seq x y z
N MET A 1 -87.62 -46.80 42.58
CA MET A 1 -87.05 -45.96 41.50
C MET A 1 -85.59 -45.69 41.79
N LYS A 2 -84.68 -46.21 40.95
CA LYS A 2 -83.37 -45.63 40.62
C LYS A 2 -82.77 -46.49 39.52
N HIS A 3 -82.76 -45.93 38.31
CA HIS A 3 -82.20 -46.49 37.09
C HIS A 3 -80.67 -46.61 37.23
N SER A 4 -80.13 -47.81 37.03
CA SER A 4 -78.70 -48.01 36.85
C SER A 4 -78.38 -48.05 35.35
N TYR A 5 -77.45 -47.17 35.00
CA TYR A 5 -76.99 -46.82 33.66
C TYR A 5 -76.15 -47.94 33.02
N PHE A 6 -76.37 -48.18 31.73
CA PHE A 6 -75.42 -48.86 30.86
C PHE A 6 -74.27 -47.88 30.54
N ILE A 7 -73.06 -48.18 31.01
CA ILE A 7 -71.84 -47.46 30.62
C ILE A 7 -71.17 -48.25 29.51
N ILE A 8 -71.13 -47.66 28.31
CA ILE A 8 -70.36 -48.14 27.16
C ILE A 8 -68.87 -47.96 27.49
N GLN A 9 -68.12 -49.05 27.65
CA GLN A 9 -66.67 -49.00 27.75
C GLN A 9 -66.06 -48.86 26.34
N SER A 10 -65.53 -47.67 26.07
CA SER A 10 -64.68 -47.40 24.91
C SER A 10 -63.32 -48.11 25.09
N ILE A 11 -63.02 -49.05 24.21
CA ILE A 11 -61.73 -49.76 24.17
C ILE A 11 -60.68 -48.80 23.59
N LYS A 12 -59.83 -48.23 24.44
CA LYS A 12 -58.59 -47.57 24.00
C LYS A 12 -57.50 -48.63 23.80
N GLN A 13 -57.11 -48.86 22.54
CA GLN A 13 -55.86 -49.59 22.26
C GLN A 13 -54.64 -48.71 22.61
N PRO A 14 -53.62 -49.24 23.30
CA PRO A 14 -52.41 -48.48 23.57
C PRO A 14 -51.54 -48.37 22.31
N ALA A 15 -51.06 -47.16 22.03
CA ALA A 15 -50.07 -46.90 21.00
C ALA A 15 -48.77 -47.66 21.33
N ARG A 16 -48.31 -48.49 20.39
CA ARG A 16 -47.07 -49.25 20.50
C ARG A 16 -45.88 -48.31 20.30
N GLN A 17 -45.26 -47.84 21.38
CA GLN A 17 -43.96 -47.15 21.29
C GLN A 17 -42.87 -48.16 20.94
N VAL A 18 -42.35 -48.07 19.72
CA VAL A 18 -41.18 -48.83 19.28
C VAL A 18 -39.93 -48.07 19.75
N TYR A 19 -39.34 -48.50 20.86
CA TYR A 19 -37.99 -48.08 21.23
C TYR A 19 -36.98 -48.90 20.44
N GLN A 20 -36.31 -48.27 19.47
CA GLN A 20 -35.15 -48.88 18.83
C GLN A 20 -33.94 -48.69 19.75
N THR A 21 -33.48 -49.77 20.39
CA THR A 21 -32.22 -49.78 21.13
C THR A 21 -31.08 -49.81 20.12
N LEU A 22 -30.51 -48.64 19.83
CA LEU A 22 -29.33 -48.56 18.99
C LEU A 22 -28.16 -49.20 19.75
N SER A 23 -27.65 -50.32 19.22
CA SER A 23 -26.56 -51.09 19.84
C SER A 23 -25.33 -50.20 20.08
N SER A 24 -24.67 -50.36 21.23
CA SER A 24 -23.45 -49.62 21.59
C SER A 24 -22.37 -49.69 20.51
N GLY A 25 -22.30 -50.80 19.76
CA GLY A 25 -21.39 -50.95 18.63
C GLY A 25 -21.72 -50.04 17.45
N VAL A 26 -23.01 -49.79 17.19
CA VAL A 26 -23.46 -48.85 16.14
C VAL A 26 -23.14 -47.41 16.55
N PHE A 27 -23.33 -47.06 17.82
CA PHE A 27 -22.91 -45.76 18.35
C PHE A 27 -21.40 -45.54 18.22
N LEU A 28 -20.59 -46.52 18.67
CA LEU A 28 -19.13 -46.43 18.59
C LEU A 28 -18.65 -46.29 17.15
N SER A 29 -19.25 -47.03 16.21
CA SER A 29 -18.93 -46.93 14.78
C SER A 29 -19.25 -45.55 14.21
N ILE A 30 -20.43 -44.99 14.54
CA ILE A 30 -20.81 -43.63 14.14
C ILE A 30 -19.83 -42.61 14.73
N PHE A 31 -19.51 -42.69 16.02
CA PHE A 31 -18.58 -41.77 16.67
C PHE A 31 -17.18 -41.81 16.04
N LEU A 32 -16.65 -43.01 15.75
CA LEU A 32 -15.34 -43.15 15.11
C LEU A 32 -15.36 -42.63 13.67
N SER A 33 -16.43 -42.89 12.91
CA SER A 33 -16.56 -42.40 11.53
C SER A 33 -16.62 -40.87 11.47
N VAL A 34 -17.39 -40.24 12.37
CA VAL A 34 -17.47 -38.78 12.48
C VAL A 34 -16.13 -38.20 12.93
N GLY A 35 -15.44 -38.85 13.87
CA GLY A 35 -14.10 -38.46 14.31
C GLY A 35 -13.10 -38.41 13.15
N VAL A 36 -13.02 -39.48 12.35
CA VAL A 36 -12.13 -39.56 11.18
C VAL A 36 -12.45 -38.48 10.15
N LEU A 37 -13.75 -38.23 9.89
CA LEU A 37 -14.17 -37.18 8.96
C LEU A 37 -13.76 -35.78 9.43
N ILE A 38 -13.98 -35.46 10.71
CA ILE A 38 -13.59 -34.18 11.30
C ILE A 38 -12.06 -34.02 11.25
N THR A 39 -11.31 -35.05 11.64
CA THR A 39 -9.85 -35.01 11.60
C THR A 39 -9.33 -34.82 10.17
N GLY A 40 -9.94 -35.47 9.18
CA GLY A 40 -9.60 -35.28 7.77
C GLY A 40 -9.89 -33.86 7.27
N LEU A 41 -11.04 -33.30 7.63
CA LEU A 41 -11.41 -31.92 7.29
C LEU A 41 -10.46 -30.91 7.93
N LEU A 42 -10.12 -31.09 9.21
CA LEU A 42 -9.18 -30.23 9.92
C LEU A 42 -7.76 -30.33 9.34
N TYR A 43 -7.31 -31.54 8.99
CA TYR A 43 -6.01 -31.74 8.37
C TYR A 43 -5.94 -31.10 6.97
N SER A 44 -6.99 -31.24 6.16
CA SER A 44 -7.09 -30.61 4.84
C SER A 44 -7.15 -29.08 4.92
N ALA A 45 -7.90 -28.54 5.88
CA ALA A 45 -7.94 -27.10 6.13
C ALA A 45 -6.57 -26.58 6.57
N CYS A 46 -5.89 -27.28 7.47
CA CYS A 46 -4.54 -26.94 7.93
C CYS A 46 -3.53 -26.98 6.77
N ALA A 47 -3.54 -28.03 5.95
CA ALA A 47 -2.68 -28.14 4.77
C ALA A 47 -2.95 -27.03 3.73
N SER A 48 -4.20 -26.58 3.60
CA SER A 48 -4.57 -25.44 2.74
C SER A 48 -4.06 -24.12 3.30
N VAL A 49 -4.10 -23.95 4.63
CA VAL A 49 -3.54 -22.78 5.33
C VAL A 49 -2.01 -22.76 5.27
N SER A 50 -1.32 -23.89 5.36
CA SER A 50 0.15 -23.94 5.22
C SER A 50 0.66 -23.60 3.82
N LYS A 51 -0.19 -23.74 2.79
CA LYS A 51 0.09 -23.29 1.41
C LYS A 51 -0.22 -21.82 1.19
N ILE A 52 -0.82 -21.14 2.16
CA ILE A 52 -0.87 -19.69 2.19
C ILE A 52 0.54 -19.26 2.62
N GLU A 53 1.40 -19.04 1.63
CA GLU A 53 2.52 -18.13 1.80
C GLU A 53 1.95 -16.86 2.44
N ILE A 54 2.27 -16.63 3.72
CA ILE A 54 2.07 -15.32 4.32
C ILE A 54 2.96 -14.42 3.50
N ALA A 55 2.38 -13.72 2.53
CA ALA A 55 3.05 -12.66 1.80
C ALA A 55 3.50 -11.63 2.84
N SER A 56 4.74 -11.76 3.30
CA SER A 56 5.46 -10.80 4.14
C SER A 56 5.75 -9.48 3.41
N ALA A 57 5.13 -9.27 2.25
CA ALA A 57 5.68 -8.47 1.17
C ALA A 57 5.31 -6.97 1.11
N PRO A 58 4.35 -6.38 1.84
CA PRO A 58 4.16 -4.92 1.77
C PRO A 58 4.79 -4.12 2.92
N MET A 59 4.91 -4.69 4.13
CA MET A 59 5.37 -3.93 5.30
C MET A 59 6.89 -3.98 5.47
N HIS A 60 7.52 -5.15 5.29
CA HIS A 60 8.96 -5.30 5.49
C HIS A 60 9.75 -4.50 4.45
N THR A 61 9.36 -4.60 3.18
CA THR A 61 9.97 -3.90 2.05
C THR A 61 9.86 -2.38 2.18
N LYS A 62 8.69 -1.85 2.56
CA LYS A 62 8.51 -0.42 2.83
C LYS A 62 9.44 0.10 3.92
N THR A 63 9.61 -0.65 5.01
CA THR A 63 10.50 -0.22 6.10
C THR A 63 11.98 -0.29 5.75
N VAL A 64 12.40 -1.21 4.87
CA VAL A 64 13.79 -1.26 4.36
C VAL A 64 14.05 -0.09 3.43
N LEU A 65 13.16 0.17 2.48
CA LEU A 65 13.26 1.29 1.55
C LEU A 65 13.28 2.64 2.29
N GLU A 66 12.39 2.81 3.28
CA GLU A 66 12.31 4.02 4.09
C GLU A 66 13.63 4.28 4.82
N LYS A 67 14.17 3.28 5.52
CA LYS A 67 15.47 3.38 6.21
C LYS A 67 16.63 3.67 5.27
N HIS A 68 16.66 3.01 4.11
CA HIS A 68 17.66 3.25 3.07
C HIS A 68 17.63 4.71 2.62
N MET A 69 16.43 5.24 2.33
CA MET A 69 16.27 6.64 1.96
C MET A 69 16.66 7.58 3.10
N GLU A 70 16.23 7.32 4.34
CA GLU A 70 16.59 8.12 5.51
C GLU A 70 18.11 8.25 5.68
N SER A 71 18.84 7.16 5.44
CA SER A 71 20.31 7.15 5.44
C SER A 71 20.88 7.96 4.26
N LEU A 72 20.33 7.78 3.06
CA LEU A 72 20.78 8.47 1.85
C LEU A 72 20.64 10.00 1.95
N VAL A 73 19.58 10.49 2.60
CA VAL A 73 19.27 11.92 2.73
C VAL A 73 19.62 12.49 4.11
N ASP A 74 20.45 11.80 4.89
CA ASP A 74 20.76 12.23 6.24
C ASP A 74 21.43 13.62 6.28
N GLY A 75 20.98 14.45 7.21
CA GLY A 75 21.41 15.85 7.31
C GLY A 75 20.80 16.81 6.26
N TYR A 76 19.81 16.37 5.47
CA TYR A 76 19.11 17.21 4.51
C TYR A 76 17.63 17.46 4.89
N PRO A 77 17.05 18.63 4.55
CA PRO A 77 15.66 18.95 4.86
C PRO A 77 14.62 17.93 4.35
N ILE A 78 14.86 17.29 3.19
CA ILE A 78 13.97 16.27 2.63
C ILE A 78 13.77 15.05 3.54
N LYS A 79 14.66 14.80 4.51
CA LYS A 79 14.50 13.70 5.47
C LYS A 79 13.12 13.72 6.15
N ARG A 80 12.60 14.91 6.44
CA ARG A 80 11.28 15.11 7.07
C ARG A 80 10.09 14.73 6.17
N MET A 81 10.34 14.51 4.87
CA MET A 81 9.33 14.11 3.87
C MET A 81 9.34 12.62 3.59
N ILE A 82 10.36 11.88 4.05
CA ILE A 82 10.55 10.46 3.75
C ILE A 82 9.34 9.58 4.09
N PRO A 83 8.67 9.73 5.25
CA PRO A 83 7.49 8.92 5.57
C PRO A 83 6.33 9.12 4.58
N TYR A 84 6.24 10.29 3.94
CA TYR A 84 5.24 10.56 2.90
C TYR A 84 5.71 10.05 1.53
N ILE A 85 7.00 10.23 1.21
CA ILE A 85 7.60 9.72 -0.02
C ILE A 85 7.41 8.20 -0.11
N ALA A 86 7.69 7.46 0.97
CA ALA A 86 7.59 5.99 1.04
C ALA A 86 6.16 5.43 0.82
N THR A 87 5.14 6.31 0.72
CA THR A 87 3.77 5.89 0.40
C THR A 87 3.54 5.65 -1.09
N HIS A 88 4.39 6.21 -1.95
CA HIS A 88 4.33 6.06 -3.41
C HIS A 88 4.96 4.74 -3.87
N ASN A 89 4.79 4.40 -5.16
CA ASN A 89 5.46 3.22 -5.74
C ASN A 89 6.98 3.43 -5.86
N GLN A 90 7.73 2.34 -6.03
CA GLN A 90 9.20 2.36 -6.05
C GLN A 90 9.78 3.35 -7.07
N THR A 91 9.28 3.36 -8.30
CA THR A 91 9.76 4.25 -9.37
C THR A 91 9.50 5.72 -9.05
N SER A 92 8.30 6.06 -8.57
CA SER A 92 7.96 7.41 -8.13
C SER A 92 8.80 7.85 -6.94
N VAL A 93 9.07 6.95 -5.98
CA VAL A 93 9.95 7.19 -4.84
C VAL A 93 11.37 7.54 -5.33
N ALA A 94 11.91 6.76 -6.26
CA ALA A 94 13.22 7.02 -6.84
C ALA A 94 13.28 8.39 -7.53
N PHE A 95 12.26 8.76 -8.32
CA PHE A 95 12.19 10.10 -8.94
C PHE A 95 12.03 11.22 -7.91
N LEU A 96 11.19 11.04 -6.89
CA LEU A 96 11.00 12.04 -5.82
C LEU A 96 12.33 12.36 -5.14
N VAL A 97 13.15 11.37 -4.82
CA VAL A 97 14.45 11.60 -4.17
C VAL A 97 15.48 12.14 -5.15
N ALA A 98 15.55 11.59 -6.38
CA ALA A 98 16.55 11.95 -7.37
C ALA A 98 16.38 13.38 -7.91
N ILE A 99 15.16 13.75 -8.30
CA ILE A 99 14.85 15.10 -8.78
C ILE A 99 15.10 16.11 -7.66
N ALA A 100 14.72 15.81 -6.41
CA ALA A 100 14.99 16.73 -5.31
C ALA A 100 16.49 16.95 -5.08
N LYS A 101 17.33 15.94 -5.32
CA LYS A 101 18.78 16.12 -5.29
C LYS A 101 19.22 17.11 -6.35
N LYS A 102 18.71 16.94 -7.57
CA LYS A 102 19.07 17.77 -8.72
C LYS A 102 18.65 19.23 -8.53
N GLU A 103 17.40 19.46 -8.13
CA GLU A 103 16.79 20.79 -8.18
C GLU A 103 17.12 21.65 -6.96
N SER A 104 17.22 21.04 -5.77
CA SER A 104 17.39 21.78 -4.52
C SER A 104 18.54 21.30 -3.66
N ASN A 105 19.31 20.31 -4.13
CA ASN A 105 20.24 19.56 -3.28
C ASN A 105 19.55 19.05 -2.02
N TRP A 106 18.40 18.36 -2.21
CA TRP A 106 17.56 17.81 -1.14
C TRP A 106 17.04 18.86 -0.15
N GLY A 107 16.73 20.06 -0.64
CA GLY A 107 16.18 21.14 0.15
C GLY A 107 17.22 22.09 0.76
N LYS A 108 18.50 22.01 0.39
CA LYS A 108 19.51 23.02 0.79
C LYS A 108 19.34 24.36 0.06
N ARG A 109 18.71 24.37 -1.11
CA ARG A 109 18.40 25.56 -1.92
C ARG A 109 16.94 25.51 -2.30
N VAL A 110 16.12 26.38 -1.71
CA VAL A 110 14.66 26.30 -1.80
C VAL A 110 14.06 27.69 -1.97
N PRO A 111 12.88 27.78 -2.60
CA PRO A 111 12.07 28.98 -2.46
C PRO A 111 11.67 29.17 -0.98
N VAL A 112 11.61 30.42 -0.56
CA VAL A 112 11.15 30.85 0.76
C VAL A 112 10.07 31.90 0.60
N ASP A 113 9.16 31.99 1.57
CA ASP A 113 8.16 33.07 1.61
C ASP A 113 8.77 34.41 2.05
N GLU A 114 7.94 35.46 2.10
CA GLU A 114 8.33 36.81 2.50
C GLU A 114 8.96 36.87 3.91
N GLU A 115 8.64 35.91 4.79
CA GLU A 115 9.24 35.78 6.12
C GLU A 115 10.47 34.86 6.16
N GLY A 116 10.94 34.38 5.01
CA GLY A 116 12.09 33.50 4.88
C GLY A 116 11.82 32.03 5.26
N LYS A 117 10.56 31.60 5.36
CA LYS A 117 10.22 30.22 5.71
C LYS A 117 10.20 29.33 4.46
N ASP A 118 10.75 28.14 4.60
CA ASP A 118 10.79 27.09 3.59
C ASP A 118 9.39 26.82 2.98
N CYS A 119 9.29 26.90 1.64
CA CYS A 119 8.10 26.59 0.86
C CYS A 119 7.92 25.08 0.57
N TYR A 120 8.81 24.24 1.08
CA TYR A 120 8.81 22.78 0.94
C TYR A 120 8.84 22.29 -0.52
N ASN A 121 9.30 23.12 -1.46
CA ASN A 121 9.39 22.77 -2.87
C ASN A 121 10.81 22.42 -3.26
N TYR A 122 11.10 21.13 -3.26
CA TYR A 122 12.45 20.62 -3.48
C TYR A 122 12.68 20.17 -4.93
N TRP A 123 11.66 20.25 -5.79
CA TRP A 123 11.63 19.69 -7.14
C TRP A 123 11.50 20.73 -8.25
N GLY A 124 11.53 22.02 -7.91
CA GLY A 124 11.32 23.09 -8.87
C GLY A 124 9.89 23.14 -9.44
N TYR A 125 8.91 22.55 -8.74
CA TYR A 125 7.53 22.49 -9.22
C TYR A 125 6.94 23.90 -9.39
N ARG A 126 6.32 24.18 -10.54
CA ARG A 126 5.87 25.53 -10.91
C ARG A 126 4.39 25.81 -10.63
N GLY A 127 3.61 24.80 -10.30
CA GLY A 127 2.21 24.99 -9.92
C GLY A 127 2.07 25.56 -8.51
N ALA A 128 1.04 26.37 -8.27
CA ALA A 128 0.81 26.98 -6.95
C ALA A 128 0.58 25.93 -5.85
N GLY A 129 1.10 26.21 -4.66
CA GLY A 129 0.75 25.51 -3.42
C GLY A 129 -0.30 26.28 -2.62
N SER A 130 -0.63 25.79 -1.42
CA SER A 130 -1.58 26.45 -0.52
C SER A 130 -1.14 27.85 -0.08
N ARG A 131 0.17 28.15 -0.12
CA ARG A 131 0.72 29.48 0.13
C ARG A 131 1.05 30.25 -1.16
N GLY A 132 0.54 29.81 -2.32
CA GLY A 132 0.74 30.48 -3.60
C GLY A 132 2.03 30.07 -4.32
N ILE A 133 2.72 31.04 -4.91
CA ILE A 133 3.94 30.88 -5.70
C ILE A 133 4.99 31.84 -5.16
N GLU A 134 6.18 31.32 -4.87
CA GLU A 134 7.32 32.08 -4.41
C GLU A 134 8.54 31.79 -5.28
N MET A 135 9.26 32.85 -5.67
CA MET A 135 10.45 32.75 -6.53
C MET A 135 10.20 31.94 -7.83
N GLY A 136 8.98 31.98 -8.36
CA GLY A 136 8.58 31.23 -9.57
C GLY A 136 8.24 29.75 -9.34
N HIS A 137 8.16 29.30 -8.09
CA HIS A 137 7.88 27.94 -7.69
C HIS A 137 6.69 27.84 -6.73
N GLY A 138 5.98 26.72 -6.73
CA GLY A 138 4.89 26.49 -5.79
C GLY A 138 5.35 26.59 -4.34
N CYS A 139 4.58 27.30 -3.52
CA CYS A 139 4.84 27.45 -2.11
C CYS A 139 3.83 26.66 -1.27
N PHE A 140 4.27 25.54 -0.70
CA PHE A 140 3.42 24.64 0.07
C PHE A 140 3.45 24.99 1.55
N GLY A 141 2.34 24.75 2.24
CA GLY A 141 2.19 25.00 3.68
C GLY A 141 2.75 23.87 4.54
N SER A 142 3.04 22.70 3.96
CA SER A 142 3.63 21.58 4.72
C SER A 142 4.39 20.58 3.84
N PRO A 143 5.31 19.79 4.45
CA PRO A 143 5.95 18.65 3.78
C PRO A 143 4.94 17.64 3.19
N LYS A 144 3.86 17.37 3.91
CA LYS A 144 2.80 16.44 3.48
C LYS A 144 2.06 16.96 2.24
N GLU A 145 1.77 18.26 2.21
CA GLU A 145 1.14 18.88 1.04
C GLU A 145 2.06 18.82 -0.18
N ALA A 146 3.34 19.18 -0.01
CA ALA A 146 4.32 19.15 -1.10
C ALA A 146 4.39 17.76 -1.75
N ILE A 147 4.51 16.70 -0.94
CA ILE A 147 4.52 15.32 -1.44
C ILE A 147 3.18 14.92 -2.07
N ARG A 148 2.05 15.31 -1.48
CA ARG A 148 0.74 15.04 -2.08
C ARG A 148 0.62 15.64 -3.49
N VAL A 149 1.09 16.87 -3.70
CA VAL A 149 0.98 17.56 -4.99
C VAL A 149 2.04 17.06 -5.98
N VAL A 150 3.30 17.11 -5.60
CA VAL A 150 4.43 16.73 -6.46
C VAL A 150 4.44 15.23 -6.72
N GLY A 151 4.23 14.42 -5.70
CA GLY A 151 4.13 12.97 -5.80
C GLY A 151 2.99 12.54 -6.71
N ALA A 152 1.80 13.15 -6.61
CA ALA A 152 0.70 12.85 -7.54
C ALA A 152 1.03 13.19 -9.00
N ARG A 153 1.79 14.28 -9.24
CA ARG A 153 2.25 14.62 -10.59
C ARG A 153 3.25 13.58 -11.09
N ILE A 154 4.23 13.20 -10.28
CA ILE A 154 5.22 12.16 -10.62
C ILE A 154 4.52 10.83 -10.88
N ASP A 155 3.61 10.41 -10.01
CA ASP A 155 2.79 9.20 -10.18
C ASP A 155 2.02 9.23 -11.50
N THR A 156 1.51 10.38 -11.90
CA THR A 156 0.84 10.51 -13.19
C THR A 156 1.81 10.25 -14.34
N LEU A 157 3.02 10.84 -14.30
CA LEU A 157 4.04 10.65 -15.32
C LEU A 157 4.53 9.19 -15.39
N VAL A 158 4.75 8.56 -14.23
CA VAL A 158 5.15 7.15 -14.14
C VAL A 158 4.01 6.22 -14.58
N ASN A 159 2.86 6.29 -13.90
CA ASN A 159 1.82 5.26 -14.01
C ASN A 159 0.93 5.43 -15.23
N LYS A 160 0.66 6.67 -15.65
CA LYS A 160 -0.23 6.94 -16.79
C LYS A 160 0.54 7.06 -18.10
N TYR A 161 1.71 7.70 -18.06
CA TYR A 161 2.51 7.93 -19.27
C TYR A 161 3.68 6.95 -19.44
N GLY A 162 3.90 6.06 -18.47
CA GLY A 162 4.91 5.00 -18.58
C GLY A 162 6.35 5.49 -18.55
N LEU A 163 6.60 6.69 -18.02
CA LEU A 163 7.94 7.27 -17.97
C LEU A 163 8.67 6.69 -16.76
N VAL A 164 9.54 5.70 -16.98
CA VAL A 164 10.13 4.88 -15.90
C VAL A 164 11.65 5.01 -15.83
N THR A 165 12.29 5.66 -16.80
CA THR A 165 13.73 5.98 -16.81
C THR A 165 13.97 7.49 -16.73
N PRO A 166 15.12 7.96 -16.20
CA PRO A 166 15.49 9.38 -16.19
C PRO A 166 15.46 10.05 -17.57
N GLU A 167 15.82 9.32 -18.63
CA GLU A 167 15.76 9.76 -20.02
C GLU A 167 14.33 10.06 -20.45
N GLU A 168 13.40 9.15 -20.18
CA GLU A 168 11.97 9.35 -20.46
C GLU A 168 11.35 10.44 -19.58
N PHE A 169 11.83 10.54 -18.33
CA PHE A 169 11.33 11.50 -17.36
C PHE A 169 11.83 12.93 -17.57
N ILE A 170 12.62 13.17 -18.63
CA ILE A 170 13.11 14.50 -19.00
C ILE A 170 11.98 15.53 -19.18
N VAL A 171 10.75 15.06 -19.40
CA VAL A 171 9.53 15.87 -19.42
C VAL A 171 9.37 16.74 -18.16
N TRP A 172 9.94 16.35 -17.02
CA TRP A 172 9.96 17.17 -15.81
C TRP A 172 10.75 18.47 -16.00
N LYS A 173 11.88 18.42 -16.72
CA LYS A 173 12.79 19.54 -16.94
C LYS A 173 12.27 20.51 -18.01
N CYS A 174 11.90 20.00 -19.18
CA CYS A 174 11.61 20.82 -20.36
C CYS A 174 10.17 20.72 -20.85
N GLY A 175 9.32 19.90 -20.23
CA GLY A 175 8.04 19.52 -20.81
C GLY A 175 8.22 18.53 -21.96
N TRP A 176 7.22 18.40 -22.83
CA TRP A 176 7.24 17.41 -23.92
C TRP A 176 8.20 17.74 -25.07
N ASN A 177 8.79 18.94 -25.06
CA ASN A 177 9.74 19.39 -26.05
C ASN A 177 10.91 20.15 -25.38
N CYS A 178 12.14 19.77 -25.71
CA CYS A 178 13.37 20.33 -25.17
C CYS A 178 14.06 21.36 -26.08
N ASP A 179 13.46 21.81 -27.19
CA ASP A 179 14.07 22.75 -28.15
C ASP A 179 14.58 24.07 -27.53
N GLY A 180 14.01 24.48 -26.38
CA GLY A 180 14.46 25.64 -25.62
C GLY A 180 15.71 25.40 -24.76
N HIS A 181 16.29 24.20 -24.78
CA HIS A 181 17.43 23.81 -23.96
C HIS A 181 18.58 23.29 -24.81
N SER A 182 19.82 23.52 -24.35
CA SER A 182 20.98 22.88 -24.96
C SER A 182 21.03 21.39 -24.65
N ASN A 183 21.59 20.61 -25.57
CA ASN A 183 21.77 19.17 -25.40
C ASN A 183 22.60 18.86 -24.15
N GLU A 184 23.64 19.64 -23.87
CA GLU A 184 24.50 19.47 -22.70
C GLU A 184 23.72 19.65 -21.40
N SER A 185 22.80 20.63 -21.34
CA SER A 185 21.95 20.88 -20.17
C SER A 185 20.96 19.73 -19.92
N VAL A 186 20.44 19.14 -21.00
CA VAL A 186 19.53 17.99 -20.97
C VAL A 186 20.27 16.75 -20.51
N SER A 187 21.36 16.36 -21.19
CA SER A 187 22.16 15.18 -20.83
C SER A 187 22.71 15.27 -19.41
N LYS A 188 23.14 16.46 -18.97
CA LYS A 188 23.58 16.65 -17.59
C LYS A 188 22.46 16.42 -16.59
N TRP A 189 21.25 16.91 -16.87
CA TRP A 189 20.13 16.71 -15.96
C TRP A 189 19.77 15.22 -15.83
N ILE A 190 19.70 14.51 -16.96
CA ILE A 190 19.44 13.06 -17.00
C ILE A 190 20.49 12.33 -16.16
N SER A 191 21.78 12.58 -16.42
CA SER A 191 22.87 11.93 -15.69
C SER A 191 22.85 12.24 -14.19
N ASP A 192 22.59 13.50 -13.80
CA ASP A 192 22.53 13.89 -12.39
C ASP A 192 21.34 13.21 -11.66
N VAL A 193 20.20 13.04 -12.33
CA VAL A 193 19.02 12.35 -11.78
C VAL A 193 19.26 10.84 -11.72
N ASP A 194 19.81 10.25 -12.77
CA ASP A 194 20.07 8.82 -12.89
C ASP A 194 20.91 8.28 -11.73
N ILE A 195 21.99 8.97 -11.35
CA ILE A 195 22.85 8.59 -10.21
C ILE A 195 22.05 8.33 -8.93
N TYR A 196 21.05 9.17 -8.64
CA TYR A 196 20.28 9.06 -7.41
C TYR A 196 19.05 8.18 -7.55
N PHE A 197 18.48 8.11 -8.75
CA PHE A 197 17.43 7.15 -9.09
C PHE A 197 17.93 5.72 -8.86
N ASP A 198 19.12 5.42 -9.37
CA ASP A 198 19.82 4.15 -9.18
C ASP A 198 20.13 3.85 -7.73
N LYS A 199 20.62 4.85 -6.97
CA LYS A 199 20.94 4.66 -5.55
C LYS A 199 19.71 4.27 -4.75
N VAL A 200 18.54 4.83 -5.06
CA VAL A 200 17.29 4.48 -4.38
C VAL A 200 16.82 3.07 -4.75
N ASN A 201 16.97 2.66 -6.02
CA ASN A 201 16.53 1.35 -6.48
C ASN A 201 17.47 0.18 -6.13
N LYS A 202 18.68 0.45 -5.66
CA LYS A 202 19.63 -0.56 -5.15
C LYS A 202 19.37 -0.95 -3.68
N SER A 203 18.21 -0.56 -3.11
CA SER A 203 17.78 -0.82 -1.73
C SER A 203 17.47 -2.28 -1.46
#